data_AF-A0A7X6NRL7-F1
#
_entry.id   AF-A0A7X6NRL7-F1
#
_cell.length_a   1.000
_cell.length_b   1.000
_cell.length_c   1.000
_cell.angle_alpha   90.00
_cell.angle_beta   90.00
_cell.angle_gamma   90.00
#
_symmetry.space_group_name_H-M   'P 1'
#
loop_
_entity.id
_entity.type
_entity.pdbx_description
1 polymer ?
#
loop_
_entity_poly.entity_id
_entity_poly.type
_entity_poly.pdbx_seq_one_letter_code
_entity_poly.pdbx_strand_id
1 'polypeptide(L)'
;MTNDALNLAFFDDGVRPNDDLFRHVNGTWLRQVQIPEDRSGWGAFQELREDSEAAVREIINDCQAGREDTDAARIAHLFASFMDTEAVERLGNAPLQELLAQVDEISSVSELAHFWGWSARHGIGALFDLDNDADPGNPTRYLLFVSQSGISLPDEEYYRLDEHAKTREAYLAHIEAMFALA
;
A
#
# COMPACT_ATOMS: atom_id res chain seq x y z
N MET A 1 -33.27 -4.48 2.54
CA MET A 1 -33.01 -5.92 2.73
C MET A 1 -32.48 -6.08 4.14
N THR A 2 -33.09 -6.93 4.96
CA THR A 2 -32.57 -7.26 6.28
C THR A 2 -31.35 -8.13 6.05
N ASN A 3 -30.14 -7.59 6.21
CA ASN A 3 -28.95 -8.43 6.26
C ASN A 3 -29.00 -9.17 7.59
N ASP A 4 -29.13 -10.49 7.53
CA ASP A 4 -29.08 -11.33 8.72
C ASP A 4 -27.71 -11.12 9.38
N ALA A 5 -27.71 -10.89 10.69
CA ALA A 5 -26.50 -10.62 11.45
C ALA A 5 -25.51 -11.81 11.45
N LEU A 6 -25.99 -13.01 11.13
CA LEU A 6 -25.20 -14.23 11.00
C LEU A 6 -25.56 -14.95 9.71
N ASN A 7 -24.56 -15.27 8.90
CA ASN A 7 -24.74 -16.15 7.76
C ASN A 7 -24.58 -17.62 8.18
N LEU A 8 -25.70 -18.26 8.51
CA LEU A 8 -25.73 -19.65 8.95
C LEU A 8 -25.39 -20.65 7.85
N ALA A 9 -25.39 -20.25 6.57
CA ALA A 9 -25.06 -21.14 5.45
C ALA A 9 -23.59 -21.57 5.45
N PHE A 10 -22.72 -20.84 6.15
CA PHE A 10 -21.30 -21.16 6.24
C PHE A 10 -20.92 -22.06 7.42
N PHE A 11 -21.88 -22.35 8.29
CA PHE A 11 -21.65 -23.19 9.44
C PHE A 11 -21.31 -24.63 9.00
N ASP A 12 -20.51 -25.30 9.81
CA ASP A 12 -20.11 -26.69 9.68
C ASP A 12 -20.52 -27.45 10.93
N ASP A 13 -21.68 -28.09 10.86
CA ASP A 13 -22.23 -28.91 11.95
C ASP A 13 -21.39 -30.16 12.24
N GLY A 14 -20.45 -30.51 11.36
CA GLY A 14 -19.47 -31.59 11.58
C GLY A 14 -18.38 -31.20 12.59
N VAL A 15 -18.22 -29.92 12.88
CA VAL A 15 -17.26 -29.40 13.87
C VAL A 15 -18.05 -28.88 15.08
N ARG A 16 -17.76 -29.38 16.28
CA ARG A 16 -18.40 -28.86 17.49
C ARG A 16 -17.86 -27.45 17.77
N PRO A 17 -18.72 -26.48 18.13
CA PRO A 17 -18.26 -25.11 18.44
C PRO A 17 -17.29 -25.05 19.62
N ASN A 18 -17.36 -26.00 20.55
CA ASN A 18 -16.49 -26.07 21.72
C ASN A 18 -15.07 -26.56 21.38
N ASP A 19 -14.92 -27.26 20.25
CA ASP A 19 -13.66 -27.83 19.81
C ASP A 19 -12.92 -26.83 18.90
N ASP A 20 -13.67 -26.20 17.97
CA ASP A 20 -13.16 -25.14 17.11
C ASP A 20 -14.32 -24.26 16.60
N LEU A 21 -14.56 -23.14 17.29
CA LEU A 21 -15.62 -22.20 16.92
C LEU A 21 -15.39 -21.58 15.53
N PHE A 22 -14.13 -21.32 15.15
CA PHE A 22 -13.81 -20.70 13.88
C PHE A 22 -14.19 -21.60 12.71
N ARG A 23 -13.84 -22.89 12.78
CA ARG A 23 -14.25 -23.88 11.77
C ARG A 23 -15.73 -24.23 11.86
N HIS A 24 -16.33 -24.22 13.04
CA HIS A 24 -17.78 -24.41 13.16
C HIS A 24 -18.57 -23.31 12.44
N VAL A 25 -18.15 -22.04 12.54
CA VAL A 25 -18.87 -20.91 11.92
C VAL A 25 -18.51 -20.71 10.45
N ASN A 26 -17.24 -20.92 10.07
CA ASN A 26 -16.73 -20.58 8.73
C ASN A 26 -16.35 -21.81 7.88
N GLY A 27 -16.51 -23.03 8.39
CA GLY A 27 -15.94 -24.24 7.80
C GLY A 27 -16.41 -24.49 6.37
N THR A 28 -17.68 -24.22 6.07
CA THR A 28 -18.20 -24.37 4.70
C THR A 28 -17.66 -23.29 3.77
N TRP A 29 -17.55 -22.05 4.23
CA TRP A 29 -16.94 -20.96 3.45
C TRP A 29 -15.46 -21.23 3.15
N LEU A 30 -14.68 -21.67 4.14
CA LEU A 30 -13.25 -21.99 3.98
C LEU A 30 -12.98 -23.07 2.93
N ARG A 31 -13.92 -23.99 2.72
CA ARG A 31 -13.80 -25.04 1.69
C ARG A 31 -14.14 -24.55 0.28
N GLN A 32 -14.93 -23.49 0.16
CA GLN A 32 -15.51 -23.03 -1.09
C GLN A 32 -14.83 -21.76 -1.62
N VAL A 33 -14.32 -20.93 -0.72
CA VAL A 33 -13.70 -19.66 -1.09
C VAL A 33 -12.49 -19.90 -1.98
N GLN A 34 -12.43 -19.15 -3.08
CA GLN A 34 -11.25 -19.02 -3.90
C GLN A 34 -10.66 -17.64 -3.63
N ILE A 35 -9.37 -17.57 -3.35
CA ILE A 35 -8.66 -16.30 -3.24
C ILE A 35 -8.44 -15.81 -4.68
N PRO A 36 -8.93 -14.61 -5.06
CA PRO A 36 -8.69 -14.07 -6.40
C PRO A 36 -7.19 -13.96 -6.72
N GLU A 37 -6.83 -14.14 -7.99
CA GLU A 37 -5.41 -14.21 -8.41
C GLU A 37 -4.62 -12.93 -8.12
N ASP A 38 -5.28 -11.78 -8.03
CA ASP A 38 -4.71 -10.47 -7.72
C ASP A 38 -4.69 -10.15 -6.20
N ARG A 39 -5.06 -11.11 -5.35
CA ARG A 39 -5.17 -10.93 -3.90
C ARG A 39 -4.29 -11.94 -3.15
N SER A 40 -3.64 -11.49 -2.09
CA SER A 40 -2.88 -12.38 -1.18
C SER A 40 -3.75 -13.07 -0.12
N GLY A 41 -5.00 -12.64 0.02
CA GLY A 41 -5.97 -13.21 0.96
C GLY A 41 -7.39 -12.72 0.67
N TRP A 42 -8.38 -13.46 1.16
CA TRP A 42 -9.80 -13.16 0.96
C TRP A 42 -10.61 -13.37 2.24
N GLY A 43 -11.69 -12.63 2.41
CA GLY A 43 -12.55 -12.67 3.60
C GLY A 43 -13.40 -11.42 3.74
N ALA A 44 -14.18 -11.34 4.82
CA ALA A 44 -15.17 -10.28 5.04
C ALA A 44 -14.60 -8.84 4.93
N PHE A 45 -13.37 -8.60 5.41
CA PHE A 45 -12.73 -7.29 5.27
C PHE A 45 -12.36 -6.94 3.82
N GLN A 46 -12.01 -7.94 3.01
CA GLN A 46 -11.70 -7.73 1.60
C GLN A 46 -12.96 -7.52 0.77
N GLU A 47 -14.01 -8.28 1.06
CA GLU A 47 -15.34 -8.06 0.47
C GLU A 47 -15.85 -6.64 0.77
N LEU A 48 -15.78 -6.20 2.03
CA LEU A 48 -16.17 -4.83 2.40
C LEU A 48 -15.29 -3.77 1.73
N ARG A 49 -13.99 -4.04 1.56
CA ARG A 49 -13.08 -3.14 0.86
C ARG A 49 -13.47 -3.00 -0.61
N GLU A 50 -13.81 -4.09 -1.29
CA GLU A 50 -14.25 -4.04 -2.68
C GLU A 50 -15.58 -3.30 -2.86
N ASP A 51 -16.56 -3.55 -2.00
CA ASP A 51 -17.82 -2.79 -2.01
C ASP A 51 -17.57 -1.29 -1.80
N SER A 52 -16.66 -0.95 -0.88
CA SER A 52 -16.27 0.43 -0.61
C SER A 52 -15.53 1.07 -1.79
N GLU A 53 -14.61 0.33 -2.42
CA GLU A 53 -13.87 0.78 -3.60
C GLU A 53 -14.81 1.04 -4.78
N ALA A 54 -15.81 0.18 -5.00
CA ALA A 54 -16.84 0.37 -6.02
C ALA A 54 -17.65 1.64 -5.75
N ALA A 55 -18.11 1.86 -4.52
CA ALA A 55 -18.84 3.06 -4.14
C ALA A 55 -18.00 4.35 -4.28
N VAL A 56 -16.72 4.31 -3.86
CA VAL A 56 -15.79 5.44 -4.06
C VAL A 56 -15.61 5.73 -5.54
N ARG A 57 -15.48 4.69 -6.38
CA ARG A 57 -15.38 4.86 -7.83
C ARG A 57 -16.62 5.52 -8.43
N GLU A 58 -17.81 5.15 -7.98
CA GLU A 58 -19.06 5.83 -8.40
C GLU A 58 -19.03 7.32 -8.04
N ILE A 59 -18.63 7.66 -6.81
CA ILE A 59 -18.49 9.06 -6.37
C ILE A 59 -17.47 9.83 -7.22
N ILE A 60 -16.33 9.21 -7.54
CA ILE A 60 -15.32 9.81 -8.41
C ILE A 60 -15.87 10.06 -9.81
N ASN A 61 -16.63 9.12 -10.37
CA ASN A 61 -17.24 9.27 -11.69
C ASN A 61 -18.30 10.39 -11.73
N ASP A 62 -18.94 10.68 -10.59
CA ASP A 62 -19.86 11.81 -10.43
C ASP A 62 -19.13 13.17 -10.28
N CYS A 63 -17.83 13.16 -9.98
CA CYS A 63 -17.05 14.40 -9.90
C CYS A 63 -16.82 14.99 -11.30
N GLN A 64 -17.11 16.28 -11.45
CA GLN A 64 -16.90 16.97 -12.73
C GLN A 64 -15.44 17.41 -12.89
N ALA A 65 -14.79 16.93 -13.96
CA ALA A 65 -13.53 17.50 -14.40
C ALA A 65 -13.75 18.96 -14.87
N GLY A 66 -13.14 19.90 -14.17
CA GLY A 66 -13.27 21.33 -14.42
C GLY A 66 -11.93 22.05 -14.39
N ARG A 67 -11.92 23.31 -14.86
CA ARG A 67 -10.73 24.19 -14.74
C ARG A 67 -10.68 24.95 -13.42
N GLU A 68 -11.74 24.84 -12.62
CA GLU A 68 -11.82 25.44 -11.30
C GLU A 68 -11.02 24.60 -10.30
N ASP A 69 -10.38 25.27 -9.35
CA ASP A 69 -9.58 24.62 -8.30
C ASP A 69 -10.47 24.16 -7.14
N THR A 70 -11.34 23.19 -7.42
CA THR A 70 -12.22 22.54 -6.44
C THR A 70 -11.72 21.14 -6.11
N ASP A 71 -12.05 20.62 -4.93
CA ASP A 71 -11.66 19.26 -4.56
C ASP A 71 -12.24 18.20 -5.51
N ALA A 72 -13.47 18.39 -5.98
CA ALA A 72 -14.08 17.54 -6.99
C ALA A 72 -13.28 17.52 -8.31
N ALA A 73 -12.83 18.69 -8.78
CA ALA A 73 -12.00 18.76 -9.98
C ALA A 73 -10.63 18.11 -9.77
N ARG A 74 -9.98 18.32 -8.60
CA ARG A 74 -8.69 17.69 -8.27
C ARG A 74 -8.80 16.16 -8.22
N ILE A 75 -9.85 15.63 -7.59
CA ILE A 75 -10.14 14.19 -7.53
C ILE A 75 -10.32 13.62 -8.95
N ALA A 76 -11.15 14.27 -9.77
CA ALA A 76 -11.39 13.83 -11.15
C ALA A 76 -10.10 13.82 -11.98
N HIS A 77 -9.28 14.87 -11.89
CA HIS A 77 -8.01 14.96 -12.62
C HIS A 77 -6.97 13.94 -12.15
N LEU A 78 -6.84 13.74 -10.84
CA LEU A 78 -5.92 12.74 -10.28
C LEU A 78 -6.32 11.31 -10.68
N PHE A 79 -7.61 11.00 -10.62
CA PHE A 79 -8.09 9.68 -11.05
C PHE A 79 -7.89 9.48 -12.55
N ALA A 80 -8.22 10.49 -13.37
CA ALA A 80 -8.01 10.43 -14.82
C ALA A 80 -6.53 10.26 -15.20
N SER A 81 -5.62 10.95 -14.51
CA SER A 81 -4.18 10.81 -14.78
C SER A 81 -3.64 9.42 -14.45
N PHE A 82 -4.16 8.78 -13.39
CA PHE A 82 -3.80 7.41 -13.05
C PHE A 82 -4.40 6.38 -14.03
N MET A 83 -5.62 6.61 -14.50
CA MET A 83 -6.32 5.67 -15.39
C MET A 83 -5.87 5.75 -16.86
N ASP A 84 -5.16 6.81 -17.27
CA ASP A 84 -4.61 6.97 -18.62
C ASP A 84 -3.34 6.12 -18.84
N THR A 85 -3.54 4.81 -18.91
CA THR A 85 -2.47 3.83 -19.12
C THR A 85 -1.72 4.04 -20.45
N GLU A 86 -2.38 4.55 -21.50
CA GLU A 86 -1.71 4.86 -22.77
C GLU A 86 -0.70 6.00 -22.61
N ALA A 87 -1.05 7.04 -21.84
CA ALA A 87 -0.11 8.11 -21.54
C ALA A 87 1.05 7.62 -20.66
N VAL A 88 0.77 6.78 -19.65
CA VAL A 88 1.80 6.19 -18.79
C VAL A 88 2.79 5.36 -19.62
N GLU A 89 2.32 4.44 -20.45
CA GLU A 89 3.17 3.59 -21.31
C GLU A 89 3.97 4.43 -22.32
N ARG A 90 3.36 5.48 -22.89
CA ARG A 90 4.06 6.39 -23.82
C ARG A 90 5.18 7.18 -23.15
N LEU A 91 5.00 7.58 -21.89
CA LEU A 91 6.01 8.33 -21.14
C LEU A 91 7.15 7.42 -20.65
N GLY A 92 6.87 6.14 -20.39
CA GLY A 92 7.85 5.20 -19.89
C GLY A 92 8.54 5.72 -18.63
N ASN A 93 9.87 5.59 -18.57
CA ASN A 93 10.67 6.06 -17.43
C ASN A 93 11.06 7.55 -17.50
N ALA A 94 10.65 8.30 -18.54
CA ALA A 94 11.10 9.67 -18.74
C ALA A 94 10.82 10.60 -17.53
N PRO A 95 9.68 10.50 -16.82
CA PRO A 95 9.43 11.31 -15.62
C PRO A 95 10.40 11.05 -14.45
N LEU A 96 11.12 9.92 -14.45
CA LEU A 96 12.09 9.58 -13.40
C LEU A 96 13.48 10.15 -13.66
N GLN A 97 13.79 10.56 -14.89
CA GLN A 97 15.16 10.91 -15.30
C GLN A 97 15.73 12.11 -14.53
N GLU A 98 14.91 13.12 -14.20
CA GLU A 98 15.36 14.25 -13.39
C GLU A 98 15.69 13.83 -11.95
N LEU A 99 14.92 12.90 -11.38
CA LEU A 99 15.17 12.38 -10.04
C LEU A 99 16.45 11.54 -10.00
N LEU A 100 16.68 10.71 -11.03
CA LEU A 100 17.90 9.90 -11.15
C LEU A 100 19.14 10.79 -11.32
N ALA A 101 19.05 11.84 -12.16
CA ALA A 101 20.13 12.80 -12.34
C ALA A 101 20.51 13.51 -11.02
N GLN A 102 19.52 13.86 -10.19
CA GLN A 102 19.79 14.43 -8.86
C GLN A 102 20.55 13.46 -7.95
N VAL A 103 20.27 12.15 -8.04
CA VAL A 103 20.99 11.12 -7.29
C VAL A 103 22.42 10.96 -7.79
N ASP A 104 22.62 10.98 -9.11
CA ASP A 104 23.94 10.84 -9.75
C ASP A 104 24.89 12.00 -9.41
N GLU A 105 24.35 13.18 -9.11
CA GLU A 105 25.12 14.36 -8.72
C GLU A 105 25.62 14.31 -7.26
N ILE A 106 25.13 13.37 -6.44
CA ILE A 106 25.52 13.26 -5.03
C ILE A 106 26.95 12.73 -4.93
N SER A 107 27.87 13.59 -4.48
CA SER A 107 29.30 13.31 -4.40
C SER A 107 29.85 13.29 -2.96
N SER A 108 29.00 13.61 -1.99
CA SER A 108 29.39 13.68 -0.57
C SER A 108 28.28 13.23 0.37
N VAL A 109 28.67 12.83 1.60
CA VAL A 109 27.72 12.50 2.67
C VAL A 109 26.82 13.69 3.02
N SER A 110 27.33 14.92 2.91
CA SER A 110 26.52 16.11 3.17
C SER A 110 25.46 16.32 2.09
N GLU A 111 25.80 16.08 0.82
CA GLU A 111 24.82 16.13 -0.28
C GLU A 111 23.79 15.01 -0.14
N LEU A 112 24.21 13.81 0.25
CA LEU A 112 23.30 12.69 0.51
C LEU A 112 22.31 13.03 1.64
N ALA A 113 22.77 13.66 2.72
CA ALA A 113 21.91 14.09 3.82
C ALA A 113 20.90 15.17 3.37
N HIS A 114 21.31 16.11 2.51
CA HIS A 114 20.38 17.08 1.91
C HIS A 114 19.37 16.41 1.00
N PHE A 115 19.80 15.45 0.18
CA PHE A 115 18.92 14.69 -0.67
C PHE A 115 17.86 13.96 0.16
N TRP A 116 18.23 13.25 1.23
CA TRP A 116 17.24 12.60 2.10
C TRP A 116 16.25 13.59 2.75
N GLY A 117 16.71 14.78 3.15
CA GLY A 117 15.81 15.83 3.65
C GLY A 117 14.82 16.28 2.58
N TRP A 118 15.27 16.40 1.33
CA TRP A 118 14.41 16.69 0.19
C TRP A 118 13.46 15.51 -0.12
N SER A 119 13.94 14.27 -0.15
CA SER A 119 13.17 13.05 -0.42
C SER A 119 12.01 12.88 0.56
N ALA A 120 12.26 13.05 1.86
CA ALA A 120 11.25 12.94 2.91
C ALA A 120 10.08 13.92 2.67
N ARG A 121 10.36 15.13 2.17
CA ARG A 121 9.31 16.12 1.83
C ARG A 121 8.49 15.73 0.59
N HIS A 122 9.06 14.95 -0.33
CA HIS A 122 8.43 14.58 -1.60
C HIS A 122 7.86 13.16 -1.59
N GLY A 123 7.76 12.53 -0.42
CA GLY A 123 7.23 11.17 -0.29
C GLY A 123 8.14 10.10 -0.89
N ILE A 124 9.43 10.41 -1.06
CA ILE A 124 10.46 9.45 -1.49
C ILE A 124 11.16 8.95 -0.24
N GLY A 125 11.43 7.64 -0.17
CA GLY A 125 12.04 7.01 0.99
C GLY A 125 13.31 7.71 1.47
N ALA A 126 13.48 7.79 2.79
CA ALA A 126 14.62 8.38 3.46
C ALA A 126 15.18 7.40 4.51
N LEU A 127 16.33 7.74 5.11
CA LEU A 127 16.97 6.91 6.13
C LEU A 127 16.11 6.73 7.40
N PHE A 128 15.32 7.74 7.74
CA PHE A 128 14.42 7.74 8.89
C PHE A 128 13.02 8.12 8.44
N ASP A 129 12.04 7.58 9.11
CA ASP A 129 10.66 8.03 8.97
C ASP A 129 10.41 9.21 9.92
N LEU A 130 9.67 10.20 9.43
CA LEU A 130 9.40 11.45 10.11
C LEU A 130 7.90 11.71 10.11
N ASP A 131 7.30 11.77 11.31
CA ASP A 131 5.88 12.03 11.46
C ASP A 131 5.63 13.01 12.62
N ASN A 132 4.44 13.61 12.68
CA ASN A 132 4.01 14.40 13.81
C ASN A 132 2.76 13.81 14.46
N ASP A 133 2.81 13.61 15.77
CA ASP A 133 1.65 13.16 16.53
C ASP A 133 1.53 13.94 17.84
N ALA A 134 0.39 13.82 18.49
CA ALA A 134 0.14 14.40 19.79
C ALA A 134 1.17 13.87 20.80
N ASP A 135 1.71 14.75 21.64
CA ASP A 135 2.64 14.35 22.70
C ASP A 135 1.95 13.41 23.69
N PRO A 136 2.44 12.16 23.90
CA PRO A 136 1.86 11.22 24.85
C PRO A 136 1.82 11.75 26.29
N GLY A 137 2.71 12.68 26.64
CA GLY A 137 2.75 13.37 27.93
C GLY A 137 1.93 14.66 27.99
N ASN A 138 1.51 15.21 26.84
CA ASN A 138 0.63 16.38 26.76
C ASN A 138 -0.11 16.47 25.40
N PRO A 139 -1.31 15.90 25.26
CA PRO A 139 -1.99 15.77 23.97
C PRO A 139 -2.47 17.09 23.35
N THR A 140 -2.23 18.23 23.99
CA THR A 140 -2.54 19.56 23.44
C THR A 140 -1.41 20.16 22.61
N ARG A 141 -0.26 19.48 22.48
CA ARG A 141 0.83 19.86 21.58
C ARG A 141 1.26 18.68 20.71
N TYR A 142 1.84 19.00 19.56
CA TYR A 142 2.47 18.03 18.67
C TYR A 142 3.97 17.94 18.93
N LEU A 143 4.54 16.76 18.70
CA LEU A 143 5.97 16.53 18.64
C LEU A 143 6.33 15.90 17.28
N LEU A 144 7.56 16.13 16.86
CA LEU A 144 8.17 15.36 15.77
C LEU A 144 8.58 14.00 16.33
N PHE A 145 8.15 12.94 15.68
CA PHE A 145 8.60 11.58 15.89
C PHE A 145 9.59 11.20 14.80
N VAL A 146 10.68 10.58 15.21
CA VAL A 146 11.70 10.02 14.31
C VAL A 146 11.75 8.53 14.58
N SER A 147 11.53 7.72 13.55
CA SER A 147 11.48 6.27 13.69
C SER A 147 12.35 5.57 12.65
N GLN A 148 12.57 4.26 12.86
CA GLN A 148 13.38 3.43 11.96
C GLN A 148 12.72 3.30 10.60
N SER A 149 13.51 3.38 9.53
CA SER A 149 13.07 3.21 8.15
C SER A 149 14.23 2.70 7.28
N GLY A 150 14.12 2.79 5.96
CA GLY A 150 15.21 2.56 5.02
C GLY A 150 15.41 1.12 4.58
N ILE A 151 14.50 0.20 4.94
CA ILE A 151 14.46 -1.16 4.42
C ILE A 151 13.25 -1.34 3.48
N SER A 152 13.36 -2.22 2.48
CA SER A 152 12.30 -2.44 1.49
C SER A 152 11.59 -3.79 1.60
N LEU A 153 12.19 -4.75 2.32
CA LEU A 153 11.47 -5.96 2.73
C LEU A 153 10.64 -5.67 3.99
N PRO A 154 9.56 -6.44 4.23
CA PRO A 154 8.54 -6.06 5.21
C PRO A 154 9.03 -5.86 6.66
N ASP A 155 10.13 -6.51 7.05
CA ASP A 155 10.67 -6.47 8.41
C ASP A 155 12.18 -6.78 8.43
N GLU A 156 12.89 -6.50 9.55
CA GLU A 156 14.30 -6.84 9.73
C GLU A 156 14.57 -8.33 9.55
N GLU A 157 13.63 -9.18 10.00
CA GLU A 157 13.81 -10.63 10.01
C GLU A 157 14.05 -11.19 8.60
N TYR A 158 13.48 -10.54 7.59
CA TYR A 158 13.70 -10.86 6.18
C TYR A 158 15.15 -10.73 5.75
N TYR A 159 15.95 -9.92 6.44
CA TYR A 159 17.38 -9.73 6.18
C TYR A 159 18.28 -10.66 6.99
N ARG A 160 17.74 -11.33 8.02
CA ARG A 160 18.53 -12.08 9.00
C ARG A 160 18.22 -13.57 9.07
N LEU A 161 16.95 -13.98 8.98
CA LEU A 161 16.53 -15.37 9.18
C LEU A 161 16.62 -16.19 7.88
N ASP A 162 17.08 -17.44 7.97
CA ASP A 162 17.26 -18.31 6.79
C ASP A 162 15.96 -18.68 6.09
N GLU A 163 14.82 -18.68 6.81
CA GLU A 163 13.52 -19.00 6.23
C GLU A 163 13.08 -18.04 5.11
N HIS A 164 13.60 -16.80 5.11
CA HIS A 164 13.34 -15.79 4.07
C HIS A 164 14.40 -15.75 2.97
N ALA A 165 15.34 -16.70 2.92
CA ALA A 165 16.44 -16.70 1.94
C ALA A 165 15.95 -16.61 0.48
N LYS A 166 14.88 -17.33 0.15
CA LYS A 166 14.28 -17.27 -1.19
C LYS A 166 13.71 -15.90 -1.53
N THR A 167 13.08 -15.23 -0.56
CA THR A 167 12.57 -13.87 -0.75
C THR A 167 13.70 -12.88 -0.95
N ARG A 168 14.81 -13.01 -0.21
CA ARG A 168 16.01 -12.17 -0.41
C ARG A 168 16.62 -12.37 -1.80
N GLU A 169 16.73 -13.61 -2.26
CA GLU A 169 17.23 -13.93 -3.60
C GLU A 169 16.35 -13.29 -4.69
N ALA A 170 15.03 -13.44 -4.57
CA ALA A 170 14.08 -12.82 -5.49
C ALA A 170 14.12 -11.28 -5.43
N TYR A 171 14.31 -10.71 -4.25
CA TYR A 171 14.45 -9.27 -4.05
C TYR A 171 15.70 -8.72 -4.75
N LEU A 172 16.85 -9.39 -4.63
CA LEU A 172 18.07 -8.99 -5.36
C LEU A 172 17.85 -9.03 -6.87
N ALA A 173 17.28 -10.12 -7.39
CA ALA A 173 16.97 -10.23 -8.81
C ALA A 173 15.98 -9.15 -9.28
N HIS A 174 15.01 -8.79 -8.43
CA HIS A 174 14.07 -7.71 -8.72
C HIS A 174 14.78 -6.35 -8.78
N ILE A 175 15.68 -6.04 -7.84
CA ILE A 175 16.49 -4.82 -7.88
C ILE A 175 17.27 -4.76 -9.19
N GLU A 176 18.01 -5.81 -9.54
CA GLU A 176 18.79 -5.86 -10.79
C GLU A 176 17.91 -5.60 -12.03
N ALA A 177 16.73 -6.22 -12.09
CA ALA A 177 15.79 -6.01 -13.17
C ALA A 177 15.29 -4.56 -13.23
N MET A 178 14.96 -3.94 -12.09
CA MET A 178 14.53 -2.55 -12.03
C MET A 178 15.64 -1.58 -12.47
N PHE A 179 16.89 -1.83 -12.09
CA PHE A 179 18.04 -1.02 -12.52
C PHE A 179 18.28 -1.12 -14.04
N ALA A 180 17.92 -2.23 -14.68
CA ALA A 180 18.02 -2.37 -16.14
C ALA A 180 16.93 -1.59 -16.90
N LEU A 181 15.89 -1.10 -16.20
CA LEU A 181 14.83 -0.25 -16.75
C LEU A 181 15.12 1.25 -16.61
N ALA A 182 16.16 1.63 -15.86
CA ALA A 182 16.51 3.03 -15.58
C ALA A 182 17.27 3.69 -16.73
#